data_AF-A0A3M1D1M3-F1
#
_entry.id   AF-A0A3M1D1M3-F1
#
_cell.length_a   1.000
_cell.length_b   1.000
_cell.length_c   1.000
_cell.angle_alpha   90.00
_cell.angle_beta   90.00
_cell.angle_gamma   90.00
#
_symmetry.space_group_name_H-M   'P 1'
#
loop_
_entity.id
_entity.type
_entity.pdbx_description
1 polymer ?
#
loop_
_entity_poly.entity_id
_entity_poly.type
_entity_poly.pdbx_seq_one_letter_code
_entity_poly.pdbx_strand_id
1 'polypeptide(L)'
;MLLVLVLIGLTISPIAAVDNSRVSMADGITTDSVVILPPANYTNEPDAVSNTVAILRQVAARHGLALTAPREIRPLLRRYRVRAIGFLDRDGARHLRDASGAKYCLAVAINAYADKRPPLFGLSLRLLRLSDLRVIWAGSRGADGTQFRRWFGKGEVTSIDTLLTRVTEGLVTDMINRRRSLSVAVPGCTTAIVPFDNLELDGHAADILSGYLMATLVQSGVTVIEPGIIREMFSRAGRWTRGEVTYDFMDLLRDSLGVDFVLTGTLDTYRKETGGQPAVISVGARLLDTRAHRVTGAIEVCKTAHQGTGVLATGRAYVGDSILRHAAAEIVEKLYKTTRSFTVANDTSE
;
A
#
# COMPACT_ATOMS: atom_id res chain seq x y z
N MET A 1 -26.60 90.64 11.40
CA MET A 1 -27.50 90.85 10.25
C MET A 1 -27.28 89.69 9.28
N LEU A 2 -28.36 88.96 8.99
CA LEU A 2 -28.52 87.81 8.09
C LEU A 2 -27.78 86.46 8.36
N LEU A 3 -28.58 85.60 8.99
CA LEU A 3 -28.79 84.16 8.82
C LEU A 3 -28.64 83.63 7.38
N VAL A 4 -27.91 82.52 7.18
CA VAL A 4 -28.29 81.46 6.23
C VAL A 4 -27.96 80.09 6.83
N LEU A 5 -29.02 79.30 7.01
CA LEU A 5 -29.04 77.88 7.34
C LEU A 5 -28.64 77.06 6.10
N VAL A 6 -27.78 76.05 6.25
CA VAL A 6 -27.82 74.85 5.40
C VAL A 6 -27.67 73.61 6.27
N LEU A 7 -28.68 72.75 6.20
CA LEU A 7 -28.86 71.49 6.91
C LEU A 7 -28.43 70.31 6.03
N ILE A 8 -27.91 69.27 6.70
CA ILE A 8 -27.98 67.82 6.38
C ILE A 8 -26.98 67.24 5.36
N GLY A 9 -26.22 66.26 5.86
CA GLY A 9 -25.53 65.25 5.06
C GLY A 9 -24.45 64.46 5.80
N LEU A 10 -24.64 64.06 7.06
CA LEU A 10 -23.69 63.19 7.77
C LEU A 10 -23.88 61.74 7.31
N THR A 11 -23.12 61.31 6.31
CA THR A 11 -22.93 59.89 6.00
C THR A 11 -21.95 59.29 7.02
N ILE A 12 -22.48 58.45 7.91
CA ILE A 12 -21.68 57.61 8.79
C ILE A 12 -21.09 56.50 7.90
N SER A 13 -19.82 56.63 7.50
CA SER A 13 -19.07 55.51 6.94
C SER A 13 -18.80 54.50 8.06
N PRO A 14 -19.11 53.20 7.89
CA PRO A 14 -18.73 52.21 8.87
C PRO A 14 -17.21 52.11 8.95
N ILE A 15 -16.70 52.28 10.16
CA ILE A 15 -15.33 51.92 10.58
C ILE A 15 -15.12 50.47 10.15
N ALA A 16 -14.19 50.27 9.22
CA ALA A 16 -13.76 48.95 8.80
C ALA A 16 -13.29 48.17 10.04
N ALA A 17 -13.99 47.09 10.34
CA ALA A 17 -13.56 46.12 11.32
C ALA A 17 -12.15 45.65 10.95
N VAL A 18 -11.24 45.75 11.91
CA VAL A 18 -9.90 45.17 11.86
C VAL A 18 -10.08 43.65 11.78
N ASP A 19 -10.07 43.13 10.56
CA ASP A 19 -10.01 41.69 10.31
C ASP A 19 -8.58 41.21 10.60
N ASN A 20 -8.50 40.31 11.58
CA ASN A 20 -7.27 39.77 12.15
C ASN A 20 -6.72 38.64 11.26
N SER A 21 -6.62 38.88 9.95
CA SER A 21 -6.24 37.88 8.95
C SER A 21 -4.85 38.13 8.38
N ARG A 22 -3.82 38.09 9.25
CA ARG A 22 -2.42 37.85 8.83
C ARG A 22 -1.64 37.09 9.89
N VAL A 23 -1.56 35.76 9.74
CA VAL A 23 -0.36 34.90 9.70
C VAL A 23 -0.88 33.55 9.16
N SER A 24 -0.51 33.06 7.98
CA SER A 24 0.63 32.15 7.87
C SER A 24 1.05 31.93 6.41
N MET A 25 2.29 32.35 6.15
CA MET A 25 3.31 31.81 5.24
C MET A 25 2.84 31.19 3.91
N ALA A 26 3.13 31.95 2.84
CA ALA A 26 3.40 31.41 1.52
C ALA A 26 4.54 30.37 1.57
N ASP A 27 4.41 29.35 0.71
CA ASP A 27 5.28 28.20 0.45
C ASP A 27 5.37 27.11 1.53
N GLY A 28 4.37 26.21 1.53
CA GLY A 28 4.41 24.96 2.31
C GLY A 28 3.13 24.12 2.24
N ILE A 29 2.96 23.34 1.15
CA ILE A 29 2.03 22.20 1.00
C ILE A 29 0.55 22.50 1.34
N THR A 30 -0.22 22.97 0.35
CA THR A 30 -1.68 22.86 0.38
C THR A 30 -2.09 21.39 0.18
N THR A 31 -2.41 20.73 1.28
CA THR A 31 -3.11 19.45 1.45
C THR A 31 -3.71 18.84 0.18
N ASP A 32 -2.98 17.94 -0.48
CA ASP A 32 -3.56 17.06 -1.48
C ASP A 32 -4.54 16.10 -0.80
N SER A 33 -5.83 16.21 -1.12
CA SER A 33 -6.89 15.35 -0.58
C SER A 33 -6.63 13.89 -0.96
N VAL A 34 -6.60 13.02 0.06
CA VAL A 34 -6.40 11.58 -0.09
C VAL A 34 -7.67 10.85 0.35
N VAL A 35 -8.19 10.02 -0.53
CA VAL A 35 -9.38 9.20 -0.25
C VAL A 35 -8.97 7.79 0.16
N ILE A 36 -9.51 7.28 1.27
CA ILE A 36 -9.29 5.89 1.70
C ILE A 36 -10.31 4.98 1.00
N LEU A 37 -9.85 3.95 0.29
CA LEU A 37 -10.74 2.89 -0.22
C LEU A 37 -11.29 2.04 0.92
N PRO A 38 -12.43 1.35 0.72
CA PRO A 38 -12.84 0.27 1.62
C PRO A 38 -11.67 -0.71 1.83
N PRO A 39 -11.17 -0.88 3.07
CA PRO A 39 -10.02 -1.74 3.33
C PRO A 39 -10.29 -3.18 2.95
N ALA A 40 -9.30 -3.86 2.37
CA ALA A 40 -9.30 -5.31 2.29
C ALA A 40 -9.03 -5.89 3.68
N ASN A 41 -9.95 -6.73 4.16
CA ASN A 41 -9.78 -7.45 5.41
C ASN A 41 -9.41 -8.89 5.09
N TYR A 42 -8.14 -9.24 5.23
CA TYR A 42 -7.65 -10.61 5.06
C TYR A 42 -7.65 -11.40 6.37
N THR A 43 -8.36 -10.87 7.37
CA THR A 43 -8.56 -11.47 8.68
C THR A 43 -10.02 -11.92 8.81
N ASN A 44 -10.28 -12.80 9.76
CA ASN A 44 -11.65 -13.22 10.11
C ASN A 44 -12.27 -12.32 11.19
N GLU A 45 -11.68 -11.15 11.46
CA GLU A 45 -12.06 -10.28 12.57
C GLU A 45 -12.85 -9.07 12.05
N PRO A 46 -14.14 -8.93 12.40
CA PRO A 46 -15.01 -7.88 11.84
C PRO A 46 -14.62 -6.47 12.31
N ASP A 47 -14.15 -6.34 13.55
CA ASP A 47 -13.80 -5.05 14.16
C ASP A 47 -12.47 -4.48 13.64
N ALA A 48 -11.66 -5.31 12.96
CA ALA A 48 -10.37 -4.91 12.43
C ALA A 48 -10.48 -3.69 11.50
N VAL A 49 -11.52 -3.62 10.68
CA VAL A 49 -11.72 -2.53 9.71
C VAL A 49 -12.03 -1.21 10.40
N SER A 50 -12.99 -1.19 11.33
CA SER A 50 -13.37 0.04 12.05
C SER A 50 -12.21 0.59 12.86
N ASN A 51 -11.49 -0.28 13.57
CA ASN A 51 -10.38 0.12 14.45
C ASN A 51 -9.20 0.64 13.62
N THR A 52 -8.86 -0.06 12.53
CA THR A 52 -7.77 0.36 11.63
C THR A 52 -8.07 1.71 10.99
N VAL A 53 -9.28 1.92 10.46
CA VAL A 53 -9.64 3.20 9.82
C VAL A 53 -9.64 4.35 10.81
N ALA A 54 -10.14 4.15 12.03
CA ALA A 54 -10.13 5.17 13.07
C ALA A 54 -8.69 5.60 13.42
N ILE A 55 -7.82 4.63 13.71
CA ILE A 55 -6.42 4.88 14.06
C ILE A 55 -5.65 5.48 12.90
N LEU A 56 -5.85 4.99 11.66
CA LEU A 56 -5.22 5.55 10.47
C LEU A 56 -5.55 7.02 10.26
N ARG A 57 -6.82 7.41 10.43
CA ARG A 57 -7.24 8.82 10.33
C ARG A 57 -6.61 9.66 11.43
N GLN A 58 -6.62 9.17 12.67
CA GLN A 58 -6.03 9.87 13.81
C GLN A 58 -4.52 10.10 13.61
N VAL A 59 -3.79 9.05 13.21
CA VAL A 59 -2.35 9.12 12.91
C VAL A 59 -2.09 10.09 11.76
N ALA A 60 -2.80 9.95 10.63
CA ALA A 60 -2.61 10.82 9.47
C ALA A 60 -2.88 12.29 9.79
N ALA A 61 -3.94 12.59 10.55
CA ALA A 61 -4.26 13.95 10.98
C ALA A 61 -3.15 14.58 11.83
N ARG A 62 -2.52 13.79 12.74
CA ARG A 62 -1.36 14.26 13.53
C ARG A 62 -0.16 14.64 12.66
N HIS A 63 -0.05 14.07 11.45
CA HIS A 63 1.00 14.42 10.49
C HIS A 63 0.53 15.38 9.38
N GLY A 64 -0.61 16.06 9.57
CA GLY A 64 -1.12 17.07 8.62
C GLY A 64 -1.70 16.48 7.32
N LEU A 65 -2.01 15.18 7.29
CA LEU A 65 -2.60 14.51 6.14
C LEU A 65 -4.11 14.32 6.36
N ALA A 66 -4.91 15.03 5.56
CA ALA A 66 -6.36 14.89 5.58
C ALA A 66 -6.79 13.64 4.78
N LEU A 67 -7.41 12.68 5.48
CA LEU A 67 -7.95 11.46 4.88
C LEU A 67 -9.49 11.46 4.89
N THR A 68 -10.08 11.36 3.70
CA THR A 68 -11.52 11.16 3.49
C THR A 68 -11.86 9.69 3.78
N ALA A 69 -12.80 9.45 4.69
CA ALA A 69 -13.11 8.10 5.16
C ALA A 69 -13.89 7.28 4.12
N PRO A 70 -13.80 5.93 4.16
CA PRO A 70 -14.57 5.08 3.25
C PRO A 70 -16.09 5.30 3.30
N ARG A 71 -16.61 5.69 4.48
CA ARG A 71 -18.05 5.98 4.67
C ARG A 71 -18.50 7.21 3.88
N GLU A 72 -17.62 8.21 3.74
CA GLU A 72 -17.89 9.47 3.05
C GLU A 72 -17.98 9.26 1.53
N ILE A 73 -17.18 8.33 0.99
CA ILE A 73 -17.20 7.98 -0.45
C ILE A 73 -18.17 6.84 -0.80
N ARG A 74 -18.76 6.16 0.19
CA ARG A 74 -19.62 4.99 -0.03
C ARG A 74 -20.79 5.25 -0.99
N PRO A 75 -21.49 6.41 -0.95
CA PRO A 75 -22.53 6.70 -1.94
C PRO A 75 -21.99 6.74 -3.37
N LEU A 76 -20.79 7.29 -3.57
CA LEU A 76 -20.13 7.35 -4.87
C LEU A 76 -19.76 5.96 -5.36
N LEU A 77 -19.13 5.14 -4.51
CA LEU A 77 -18.77 3.76 -4.85
C LEU A 77 -20.00 2.94 -5.24
N ARG A 78 -21.11 3.11 -4.52
CA ARG A 78 -22.39 2.46 -4.84
C ARG A 78 -22.97 2.95 -6.18
N ARG A 79 -23.02 4.26 -6.40
CA ARG A 79 -23.55 4.87 -7.62
C ARG A 79 -22.83 4.37 -8.86
N TYR A 80 -21.50 4.31 -8.80
CA TYR A 80 -20.67 3.86 -9.90
C TYR A 80 -20.37 2.36 -9.89
N ARG A 81 -21.04 1.60 -9.00
CA ARG A 81 -20.86 0.16 -8.81
C ARG A 81 -19.39 -0.25 -8.69
N VAL A 82 -18.56 0.59 -8.09
CA VAL A 82 -17.17 0.28 -7.77
C VAL A 82 -17.20 -0.76 -6.65
N ARG A 83 -16.97 -2.03 -7.03
CA ARG A 83 -16.98 -3.19 -6.12
C ARG A 83 -15.65 -3.40 -5.40
N ALA A 84 -14.67 -2.54 -5.66
CA ALA A 84 -13.28 -2.83 -5.38
C ALA A 84 -12.96 -2.64 -3.89
N ILE A 85 -12.82 -3.76 -3.18
CA ILE A 85 -12.28 -3.82 -1.83
C ILE A 85 -10.75 -3.80 -1.97
N GLY A 86 -10.11 -2.74 -1.49
CA GLY A 86 -8.65 -2.61 -1.53
C GLY A 86 -8.02 -2.48 -2.92
N PHE A 87 -8.78 -2.45 -4.02
CA PHE A 87 -8.31 -2.31 -5.40
C PHE A 87 -9.01 -1.12 -6.08
N LEU A 88 -8.48 -0.62 -7.20
CA LEU A 88 -9.14 0.46 -7.95
C LEU A 88 -8.88 0.32 -9.45
N ASP A 89 -9.96 0.22 -10.23
CA ASP A 89 -9.92 0.22 -11.69
C ASP A 89 -9.83 1.64 -12.27
N ARG A 90 -9.55 1.75 -13.58
CA ARG A 90 -9.44 3.07 -14.25
C ARG A 90 -10.73 3.88 -14.18
N ASP A 91 -11.87 3.21 -14.33
CA ASP A 91 -13.17 3.87 -14.31
C ASP A 91 -13.55 4.35 -12.91
N GLY A 92 -13.33 3.54 -11.88
CA GLY A 92 -13.49 3.90 -10.48
C GLY A 92 -12.55 5.03 -10.07
N ALA A 93 -11.30 5.02 -10.54
CA ALA A 93 -10.34 6.09 -10.28
C ALA A 93 -10.80 7.43 -10.86
N ARG A 94 -11.26 7.43 -12.11
CA ARG A 94 -11.85 8.59 -12.76
C ARG A 94 -13.04 9.11 -11.97
N HIS A 95 -14.00 8.23 -11.63
CA HIS A 95 -15.18 8.63 -10.87
C HIS A 95 -14.84 9.16 -9.46
N LEU A 96 -13.87 8.55 -8.77
CA LEU A 96 -13.42 9.04 -7.46
C LEU A 96 -12.80 10.43 -7.57
N ARG A 97 -11.90 10.63 -8.54
CA ARG A 97 -11.27 11.93 -8.78
C ARG A 97 -12.30 12.99 -9.10
N ASP A 98 -13.18 12.73 -10.07
CA ASP A 98 -14.14 13.71 -10.57
C ASP A 98 -15.19 14.07 -9.49
N ALA A 99 -15.57 13.12 -8.62
CA ALA A 99 -16.57 13.35 -7.58
C ALA A 99 -16.01 13.88 -6.25
N SER A 100 -14.77 13.55 -5.89
CA SER A 100 -14.18 13.96 -4.59
C SER A 100 -13.13 15.05 -4.71
N GLY A 101 -12.66 15.36 -5.92
CA GLY A 101 -11.51 16.24 -6.15
C GLY A 101 -10.18 15.66 -5.65
N ALA A 102 -10.16 14.40 -5.18
CA ALA A 102 -8.97 13.76 -4.67
C ALA A 102 -7.93 13.55 -5.78
N LYS A 103 -6.67 13.85 -5.45
CA LYS A 103 -5.53 13.56 -6.33
C LYS A 103 -4.96 12.17 -6.07
N TYR A 104 -5.11 11.68 -4.83
CA TYR A 104 -4.58 10.41 -4.41
C TYR A 104 -5.63 9.55 -3.74
N CYS A 105 -5.36 8.25 -3.78
CA CYS A 105 -6.15 7.24 -3.16
C CYS A 105 -5.27 6.35 -2.30
N LEU A 106 -5.71 6.02 -1.08
CA LEU A 106 -5.02 5.13 -0.17
C LEU A 106 -5.75 3.78 -0.16
N ALA A 107 -5.13 2.78 -0.77
CA ALA A 107 -5.56 1.40 -0.63
C ALA A 107 -5.00 0.83 0.68
N VAL A 108 -5.87 0.19 1.45
CA VAL A 108 -5.57 -0.35 2.77
C VAL A 108 -5.86 -1.85 2.75
N ALA A 109 -4.92 -2.66 3.24
CA ALA A 109 -5.16 -4.08 3.48
C ALA A 109 -4.72 -4.47 4.90
N ILE A 110 -5.61 -5.15 5.62
CA ILE A 110 -5.37 -5.65 6.97
C ILE A 110 -4.94 -7.11 6.81
N ASN A 111 -3.66 -7.36 7.05
CA ASN A 111 -3.02 -8.65 6.82
C ASN A 111 -3.13 -9.58 8.03
N ALA A 112 -3.18 -8.99 9.23
CA ALA A 112 -3.32 -9.72 10.48
C ALA A 112 -4.01 -8.83 11.53
N TYR A 113 -4.88 -9.44 12.32
CA TYR A 113 -5.54 -8.81 13.46
C TYR A 113 -5.87 -9.92 14.45
N ALA A 114 -5.36 -9.81 15.67
CA ALA A 114 -5.80 -10.65 16.78
C ALA A 114 -5.72 -9.84 18.07
N ASP A 115 -6.87 -9.59 18.68
CA ASP A 115 -6.97 -9.01 20.02
C ASP A 115 -6.92 -10.12 21.07
N LYS A 116 -5.81 -10.85 21.08
CA LYS A 116 -5.48 -11.87 22.08
C LYS A 116 -4.13 -11.50 22.65
N ARG A 117 -3.73 -12.05 23.79
CA ARG A 117 -2.39 -11.78 24.34
C ARG A 117 -1.39 -12.85 23.83
N PRO A 118 -0.26 -12.46 23.21
CA PRO A 118 0.12 -11.11 22.80
C PRO A 118 -0.68 -10.64 21.56
N PRO A 119 -1.03 -9.33 21.47
CA PRO A 119 -1.81 -8.81 20.34
C PRO A 119 -1.01 -8.95 19.05
N LEU A 120 -1.70 -9.09 17.93
CA LEU A 120 -1.11 -9.20 16.60
C LEU A 120 -1.79 -8.23 15.64
N PHE A 121 -0.99 -7.48 14.88
CA PHE A 121 -1.51 -6.58 13.87
C PHE A 121 -0.58 -6.48 12.67
N GLY A 122 -1.15 -6.47 11.46
CA GLY A 122 -0.44 -6.31 10.20
C GLY A 122 -1.22 -5.47 9.21
N LEU A 123 -0.54 -4.51 8.58
CA LEU A 123 -1.13 -3.51 7.72
C LEU A 123 -0.27 -3.30 6.46
N SER A 124 -0.91 -3.32 5.29
CA SER A 124 -0.36 -2.84 4.03
C SER A 124 -1.06 -1.57 3.61
N LEU A 125 -0.29 -0.56 3.23
CA LEU A 125 -0.79 0.71 2.70
C LEU A 125 -0.16 0.97 1.33
N ARG A 126 -0.98 1.49 0.41
CA ARG A 126 -0.55 1.83 -0.96
C ARG A 126 -1.15 3.16 -1.33
N LEU A 127 -0.30 4.14 -1.63
CA LEU A 127 -0.71 5.44 -2.09
C LEU A 127 -0.67 5.47 -3.62
N LEU A 128 -1.83 5.69 -4.22
CA LEU A 128 -2.04 5.67 -5.66
C LEU A 128 -2.34 7.07 -6.15
N ARG A 129 -1.78 7.43 -7.29
CA ARG A 129 -2.18 8.66 -7.99
C ARG A 129 -3.40 8.38 -8.85
N LEU A 130 -4.48 9.14 -8.67
CA LEU A 130 -5.75 8.88 -9.36
C LEU A 130 -5.74 9.22 -10.86
N SER A 131 -4.72 9.95 -11.36
CA SER A 131 -4.61 10.30 -12.78
C SER A 131 -4.16 9.15 -13.66
N ASP A 132 -3.26 8.31 -13.16
CA ASP A 132 -2.59 7.23 -13.91
C ASP A 132 -2.57 5.89 -13.15
N LEU A 133 -3.13 5.85 -11.94
CA LEU A 133 -3.14 4.72 -11.02
C LEU A 133 -1.76 4.15 -10.68
N ARG A 134 -0.70 4.93 -10.86
CA ARG A 134 0.64 4.53 -10.43
C ARG A 134 0.72 4.49 -8.91
N VAL A 135 1.35 3.45 -8.39
CA VAL A 135 1.68 3.34 -6.97
C VAL A 135 2.86 4.27 -6.69
N ILE A 136 2.60 5.39 -6.03
CA ILE A 136 3.64 6.38 -5.71
C ILE A 136 4.37 6.07 -4.40
N TRP A 137 3.73 5.31 -3.52
CA TRP A 137 4.34 4.78 -2.32
C TRP A 137 3.61 3.51 -1.89
N ALA A 138 4.35 2.57 -1.32
CA ALA A 138 3.79 1.38 -0.72
C ALA A 138 4.62 0.95 0.48
N GLY A 139 3.93 0.47 1.51
CA GLY A 139 4.54 -0.08 2.70
C GLY A 139 3.69 -1.20 3.27
N SER A 140 4.34 -2.19 3.84
CA SER A 140 3.69 -3.26 4.60
C SER A 140 4.46 -3.50 5.89
N ARG A 141 3.74 -3.63 6.99
CA ARG A 141 4.32 -3.86 8.32
C ARG A 141 3.37 -4.65 9.20
N GLY A 142 3.88 -5.67 9.84
CA GLY A 142 3.23 -6.39 10.92
C GLY A 142 4.12 -6.48 12.16
N ALA A 143 3.46 -6.65 13.31
CA ALA A 143 4.10 -6.82 14.59
C ALA A 143 3.18 -7.58 15.53
N ASP A 144 3.76 -8.26 16.51
CA ASP A 144 3.04 -8.75 17.69
C ASP A 144 3.47 -7.98 18.95
N GLY A 145 2.73 -8.17 20.03
CA GLY A 145 2.99 -7.52 21.31
C GLY A 145 4.37 -7.83 21.89
N THR A 146 4.92 -9.01 21.60
CA THR A 146 6.21 -9.47 22.13
C THR A 146 7.40 -8.82 21.44
N GLN A 147 7.21 -8.30 20.21
CA GLN A 147 8.25 -7.57 19.48
C GLN A 147 8.76 -6.33 20.21
N PHE A 148 7.99 -5.78 21.14
CA PHE A 148 8.38 -4.61 21.93
C PHE A 148 8.96 -4.97 23.30
N ARG A 149 9.04 -6.27 23.62
CA ARG A 149 9.54 -6.77 24.89
C ARG A 149 11.05 -6.54 25.01
N ARG A 150 11.45 -5.78 26.03
CA ARG A 150 12.82 -5.52 26.45
C ARG A 150 13.22 -6.49 27.58
N TRP A 151 14.41 -6.29 28.14
CA TRP A 151 14.90 -7.08 29.28
C TRP A 151 13.90 -7.05 30.44
N PHE A 152 13.77 -8.19 31.14
CA PHE A 152 12.79 -8.42 32.23
C PHE A 152 11.31 -8.33 31.82
N GLY A 153 10.98 -8.55 30.55
CA GLY A 153 9.58 -8.56 30.10
C GLY A 153 8.94 -7.17 29.99
N LYS A 154 9.66 -6.10 30.29
CA LYS A 154 9.15 -4.72 30.21
C LYS A 154 8.97 -4.30 28.74
N GLY A 155 7.89 -3.57 28.45
CA GLY A 155 7.66 -2.99 27.13
C GLY A 155 6.89 -3.86 26.13
N GLU A 156 6.52 -5.10 26.52
CA GLU A 156 5.52 -5.88 25.78
C GLU A 156 4.25 -5.05 25.60
N VAL A 157 3.78 -4.97 24.36
CA VAL A 157 2.51 -4.31 24.07
C VAL A 157 1.40 -5.32 24.32
N THR A 158 0.53 -5.05 25.28
CA THR A 158 -0.55 -5.96 25.67
C THR A 158 -1.92 -5.53 25.14
N SER A 159 -2.01 -4.36 24.51
CA SER A 159 -3.25 -3.80 23.95
C SER A 159 -3.15 -3.71 22.43
N ILE A 160 -4.20 -4.17 21.75
CA ILE A 160 -4.32 -4.09 20.29
C ILE A 160 -4.26 -2.63 19.81
N ASP A 161 -4.92 -1.69 20.47
CA ASP A 161 -4.91 -0.26 20.09
C ASP A 161 -3.52 0.37 20.10
N THR A 162 -2.72 0.01 21.11
CA THR A 162 -1.31 0.46 21.19
C THR A 162 -0.50 -0.11 20.04
N LEU A 163 -0.72 -1.38 19.70
CA LEU A 163 -0.02 -2.04 18.59
C LEU A 163 -0.44 -1.45 17.23
N LEU A 164 -1.74 -1.25 17.00
CA LEU A 164 -2.28 -0.61 15.80
C LEU A 164 -1.68 0.77 15.62
N THR A 165 -1.65 1.59 16.68
CA THR A 165 -1.08 2.94 16.63
C THR A 165 0.38 2.90 16.21
N ARG A 166 1.20 2.04 16.83
CA ARG A 166 2.64 1.95 16.53
C ARG A 166 2.93 1.49 15.10
N VAL A 167 2.23 0.45 14.64
CA VAL A 167 2.41 -0.08 13.27
C VAL A 167 1.98 0.96 12.25
N THR A 168 0.81 1.59 12.47
CA THR A 168 0.24 2.60 11.56
C THR A 168 1.09 3.87 11.52
N GLU A 169 1.55 4.36 12.65
CA GLU A 169 2.43 5.54 12.75
C GLU A 169 3.75 5.33 12.03
N GLY A 170 4.34 4.13 12.14
CA GLY A 170 5.54 3.78 11.38
C GLY A 170 5.33 3.85 9.86
N LEU A 171 4.20 3.34 9.36
CA LEU A 171 3.87 3.36 7.92
C LEU A 171 3.53 4.77 7.42
N VAL A 172 2.71 5.53 8.16
CA VAL A 172 2.33 6.89 7.77
C VAL A 172 3.53 7.83 7.78
N THR A 173 4.41 7.69 8.78
CA THR A 173 5.66 8.48 8.85
C THR A 173 6.58 8.17 7.66
N ASP A 174 6.79 6.88 7.33
CA ASP A 174 7.59 6.49 6.15
C ASP A 174 6.98 7.05 4.86
N MET A 175 5.65 6.93 4.69
CA MET A 175 4.94 7.47 3.53
C MET A 175 5.17 8.97 3.37
N ILE A 176 5.01 9.75 4.44
CA ILE A 176 5.15 11.21 4.40
C ILE A 176 6.60 11.62 4.12
N ASN A 177 7.57 10.97 4.77
CA ASN A 177 8.98 11.25 4.58
C ASN A 177 9.43 10.94 3.14
N ARG A 178 9.04 9.77 2.61
CA ARG A 178 9.36 9.40 1.23
C ARG A 178 8.63 10.27 0.21
N ARG A 179 7.38 10.65 0.48
CA ARG A 179 6.64 11.56 -0.42
C ARG A 179 7.36 12.89 -0.62
N ARG A 180 7.95 13.44 0.45
CA ARG A 180 8.76 14.67 0.37
C ARG A 180 10.05 14.47 -0.46
N SER A 181 10.53 13.24 -0.55
CA SER A 181 11.72 12.86 -1.33
C SER A 181 11.43 12.45 -2.79
N LEU A 182 10.16 12.33 -3.20
CA LEU A 182 9.78 11.87 -4.55
C LEU A 182 9.83 12.99 -5.62
N SER A 183 10.79 13.92 -5.51
CA SER A 183 11.19 14.74 -6.65
C SER A 183 12.22 13.95 -7.46
N VAL A 184 11.90 13.65 -8.72
CA VAL A 184 12.67 12.86 -9.70
C VAL A 184 12.35 11.36 -9.67
N ALA A 185 11.31 10.97 -10.40
CA ALA A 185 11.17 9.62 -10.91
C ALA A 185 12.28 9.39 -11.94
N VAL A 186 13.20 8.47 -11.66
CA VAL A 186 14.13 7.97 -12.68
C VAL A 186 13.31 7.20 -13.71
N PRO A 187 13.53 7.38 -15.03
CA PRO A 187 12.95 6.47 -16.03
C PRO A 187 13.49 5.07 -15.75
N GLY A 188 12.66 4.25 -15.12
CA GLY A 188 12.98 2.88 -14.73
C GLY A 188 11.94 1.94 -15.29
N CYS A 189 12.30 0.67 -15.38
CA CYS A 189 11.44 -0.38 -15.91
C CYS A 189 10.11 -0.43 -15.15
N THR A 190 9.00 -0.49 -15.89
CA THR A 190 7.65 -0.62 -15.32
C THR A 190 7.32 -2.09 -15.12
N THR A 191 7.04 -2.48 -13.88
CA THR A 191 6.73 -3.87 -13.53
C THR A 191 5.25 -4.02 -13.14
N ALA A 192 4.56 -4.98 -13.74
CA ALA A 192 3.25 -5.42 -13.28
C ALA A 192 3.40 -6.64 -12.34
N ILE A 193 2.62 -6.67 -11.26
CA ILE A 193 2.47 -7.88 -10.44
C ILE A 193 1.17 -8.55 -10.83
N VAL A 194 1.27 -9.72 -11.44
CA VAL A 194 0.14 -10.60 -11.64
C VAL A 194 -0.12 -11.35 -10.33
N PRO A 195 -1.38 -11.44 -9.86
CA PRO A 195 -1.68 -12.15 -8.62
C PRO A 195 -1.12 -13.58 -8.64
N PHE A 196 -0.38 -13.91 -7.58
CA PHE A 196 0.18 -15.24 -7.41
C PHE A 196 -0.94 -16.26 -7.27
N ASP A 197 -0.72 -17.45 -7.84
CA ASP A 197 -1.54 -18.60 -7.50
C ASP A 197 -1.39 -18.93 -6.02
N ASN A 198 -2.49 -19.38 -5.42
CA ASN A 198 -2.48 -19.89 -4.07
C ASN A 198 -2.94 -21.34 -4.12
N LEU A 199 -2.00 -22.27 -3.97
CA LEU A 199 -2.29 -23.70 -3.98
C LEU A 199 -2.76 -24.19 -2.60
N GLU A 200 -2.74 -23.32 -1.58
CA GLU A 200 -3.13 -23.61 -0.20
C GLU A 200 -4.52 -23.07 0.16
N LEU A 201 -5.08 -23.62 1.26
CA LEU A 201 -6.40 -23.29 1.80
C LEU A 201 -6.47 -21.93 2.54
N ASP A 202 -5.34 -21.32 2.91
CA ASP A 202 -5.36 -19.97 3.50
C ASP A 202 -5.61 -18.94 2.40
N GLY A 203 -6.88 -18.57 2.20
CA GLY A 203 -7.39 -17.86 1.03
C GLY A 203 -6.77 -16.50 0.71
N HIS A 204 -5.94 -15.92 1.60
CA HIS A 204 -5.39 -14.57 1.42
C HIS A 204 -3.86 -14.47 1.44
N ALA A 205 -3.14 -15.59 1.62
CA ALA A 205 -1.69 -15.55 1.76
C ALA A 205 -0.97 -14.99 0.52
N ALA A 206 -1.44 -15.33 -0.68
CA ALA A 206 -0.91 -14.79 -1.94
C ALA A 206 -1.17 -13.28 -2.11
N ASP A 207 -2.32 -12.79 -1.65
CA ASP A 207 -2.64 -11.35 -1.65
C ASP A 207 -1.71 -10.58 -0.69
N ILE A 208 -1.48 -11.14 0.50
CA ILE A 208 -0.58 -10.56 1.50
C ILE A 208 0.86 -10.53 0.96
N LEU A 209 1.34 -11.64 0.37
CA LEU A 209 2.65 -11.72 -0.26
C LEU A 209 2.80 -10.69 -1.39
N SER A 210 1.78 -10.56 -2.25
CA SER A 210 1.75 -9.55 -3.31
C SER A 210 1.90 -8.13 -2.75
N GLY A 211 1.29 -7.86 -1.59
CA GLY A 211 1.47 -6.61 -0.85
C GLY A 211 2.93 -6.35 -0.42
N TYR A 212 3.62 -7.36 0.12
CA TYR A 212 5.04 -7.25 0.49
C TYR A 212 5.95 -7.10 -0.73
N LEU A 213 5.70 -7.84 -1.81
CA LEU A 213 6.45 -7.72 -3.07
C LEU A 213 6.32 -6.30 -3.63
N MET A 214 5.11 -5.78 -3.67
CA MET A 214 4.83 -4.45 -4.17
C MET A 214 5.51 -3.37 -3.30
N ALA A 215 5.43 -3.49 -1.97
CA ALA A 215 6.15 -2.59 -1.06
C ALA A 215 7.66 -2.63 -1.31
N THR A 216 8.24 -3.84 -1.45
CA THR A 216 9.67 -4.04 -1.69
C THR A 216 10.13 -3.43 -3.01
N LEU A 217 9.37 -3.67 -4.09
CA LEU A 217 9.65 -3.12 -5.42
C LEU A 217 9.60 -1.59 -5.44
N VAL A 218 8.54 -1.00 -4.89
CA VAL A 218 8.38 0.46 -4.82
C VAL A 218 9.49 1.08 -3.97
N GLN A 219 9.86 0.44 -2.84
CA GLN A 219 10.97 0.89 -2.01
C GLN A 219 12.33 0.78 -2.69
N SER A 220 12.47 -0.11 -3.68
CA SER A 220 13.66 -0.27 -4.53
C SER A 220 13.69 0.70 -5.72
N GLY A 221 12.71 1.60 -5.85
CA GLY A 221 12.62 2.59 -6.93
C GLY A 221 11.99 2.06 -8.23
N VAL A 222 11.38 0.87 -8.21
CA VAL A 222 10.71 0.28 -9.37
C VAL A 222 9.31 0.87 -9.50
N THR A 223 8.92 1.24 -10.73
CA THR A 223 7.55 1.67 -10.99
C THR A 223 6.65 0.45 -11.06
N VAL A 224 5.67 0.35 -10.17
CA VAL A 224 4.76 -0.80 -10.10
C VAL A 224 3.35 -0.41 -10.50
N ILE A 225 2.74 -1.21 -11.38
CA ILE A 225 1.32 -1.11 -11.74
C ILE A 225 0.46 -1.78 -10.67
N GLU A 226 -0.65 -1.13 -10.33
CA GLU A 226 -1.61 -1.61 -9.35
C GLU A 226 -2.24 -2.97 -9.78
N PRO A 227 -2.19 -4.02 -8.94
CA PRO A 227 -2.73 -5.34 -9.28
C PRO A 227 -4.22 -5.41 -9.60
N GLY A 228 -5.04 -4.49 -9.08
CA GLY A 228 -6.46 -4.36 -9.42
C GLY A 228 -6.71 -3.95 -10.86
N ILE A 229 -5.85 -3.13 -11.48
CA ILE A 229 -5.89 -2.88 -12.93
C ILE A 229 -5.63 -4.19 -13.69
N ILE A 230 -4.64 -4.96 -13.24
CA ILE A 230 -4.31 -6.25 -13.84
C ILE A 230 -5.50 -7.21 -13.74
N ARG A 231 -6.16 -7.27 -12.57
CA ARG A 231 -7.38 -8.06 -12.35
C ARG A 231 -8.54 -7.61 -13.24
N GLU A 232 -8.73 -6.30 -13.42
CA GLU A 232 -9.73 -5.74 -14.33
C GLU A 232 -9.47 -6.21 -15.77
N MET A 233 -8.22 -6.16 -16.22
CA MET A 233 -7.83 -6.59 -17.56
C MET A 233 -8.06 -8.09 -17.76
N PHE A 234 -7.70 -8.93 -16.78
CA PHE A 234 -8.02 -10.37 -16.80
C PHE A 234 -9.54 -10.61 -16.89
N SER A 235 -10.31 -9.94 -16.03
CA SER A 235 -11.78 -10.04 -16.00
C SER A 235 -12.41 -9.64 -17.33
N ARG A 236 -11.97 -8.53 -17.93
CA ARG A 236 -12.43 -8.04 -19.23
C ARG A 236 -12.03 -8.94 -20.39
N ALA A 237 -10.86 -9.55 -20.32
CA ALA A 237 -10.40 -10.51 -21.31
C ALA A 237 -11.12 -11.88 -21.22
N GLY A 238 -12.01 -12.08 -20.23
CA GLY A 238 -12.62 -13.37 -19.95
C GLY A 238 -11.62 -14.44 -19.52
N ARG A 239 -10.40 -14.04 -19.15
CA ARG A 239 -9.30 -14.93 -18.77
C ARG A 239 -9.16 -14.87 -17.26
N TRP A 240 -9.52 -15.97 -16.59
CA TRP A 240 -9.18 -16.18 -15.18
C TRP A 240 -8.11 -17.27 -15.11
N THR A 241 -6.87 -16.84 -15.24
CA THR A 241 -5.74 -17.72 -14.98
C THR A 241 -4.86 -17.00 -13.98
N ARG A 242 -5.03 -17.37 -12.71
CA ARG A 242 -4.10 -16.97 -11.66
C ARG A 242 -2.75 -17.65 -11.99
N GLY A 243 -1.63 -16.96 -11.72
CA GLY A 243 -0.26 -17.42 -12.00
C GLY A 243 0.17 -17.57 -13.46
N GLU A 244 -0.72 -17.89 -14.40
CA GLU A 244 -0.40 -18.03 -15.82
C GLU A 244 -0.53 -16.71 -16.59
N VAL A 245 0.51 -16.39 -17.36
CA VAL A 245 0.58 -15.17 -18.19
C VAL A 245 0.87 -15.59 -19.63
N THR A 246 -0.16 -15.52 -20.48
CA THR A 246 -0.03 -15.79 -21.91
C THR A 246 0.69 -14.65 -22.64
N TYR A 247 1.31 -14.93 -23.80
CA TYR A 247 1.98 -13.91 -24.62
C TYR A 247 1.04 -12.80 -25.07
N ASP A 248 -0.17 -13.12 -25.53
CA ASP A 248 -1.18 -12.09 -25.89
C ASP A 248 -1.48 -11.14 -24.72
N PHE A 249 -1.47 -11.66 -23.49
CA PHE A 249 -1.73 -10.84 -22.31
C PHE A 249 -0.52 -9.97 -21.96
N MET A 250 0.71 -10.46 -22.18
CA MET A 250 1.90 -9.61 -22.07
C MET A 250 1.89 -8.48 -23.09
N ASP A 251 1.49 -8.76 -24.33
CA ASP A 251 1.33 -7.73 -25.37
C ASP A 251 0.27 -6.71 -24.94
N LEU A 252 -0.88 -7.18 -24.45
CA LEU A 252 -1.93 -6.30 -23.93
C LEU A 252 -1.43 -5.41 -22.78
N LEU A 253 -0.67 -5.96 -21.83
CA LEU A 253 -0.09 -5.21 -20.72
C LEU A 253 0.93 -4.18 -21.20
N ARG A 254 1.81 -4.56 -22.12
CA ARG A 254 2.80 -3.65 -22.71
C ARG A 254 2.11 -2.50 -23.44
N ASP A 255 1.17 -2.81 -24.31
CA ASP A 255 0.57 -1.82 -25.21
C ASP A 255 -0.42 -0.91 -24.46
N SER A 256 -1.11 -1.43 -23.43
CA SER A 256 -2.11 -0.67 -22.65
C SER A 256 -1.53 0.11 -21.47
N LEU A 257 -0.44 -0.37 -20.88
CA LEU A 257 0.11 0.13 -19.61
C LEU A 257 1.60 0.46 -19.66
N GLY A 258 2.30 0.17 -20.77
CA GLY A 258 3.75 0.37 -20.87
C GLY A 258 4.52 -0.55 -19.92
N VAL A 259 4.01 -1.75 -19.64
CA VAL A 259 4.66 -2.72 -18.75
C VAL A 259 5.84 -3.36 -19.47
N ASP A 260 7.04 -3.25 -18.90
CA ASP A 260 8.26 -3.88 -19.41
C ASP A 260 8.44 -5.29 -18.84
N PHE A 261 8.08 -5.49 -17.57
CA PHE A 261 8.23 -6.77 -16.88
C PHE A 261 6.95 -7.20 -16.16
N VAL A 262 6.69 -8.50 -16.17
CA VAL A 262 5.61 -9.11 -15.40
C VAL A 262 6.20 -10.03 -14.34
N LEU A 263 5.91 -9.73 -13.07
CA LEU A 263 6.18 -10.62 -11.94
C LEU A 263 4.94 -11.47 -11.68
N THR A 264 5.07 -12.79 -11.78
CA THR A 264 4.00 -13.76 -11.50
C THR A 264 4.60 -14.97 -10.77
N GLY A 265 3.75 -15.85 -10.23
CA GLY A 265 4.23 -17.04 -9.54
C GLY A 265 3.15 -17.82 -8.83
N THR A 266 3.59 -18.80 -8.04
CA THR A 266 2.77 -19.66 -7.21
C THR A 266 3.23 -19.58 -5.76
N LEU A 267 2.26 -19.50 -4.85
CA LEU A 267 2.44 -19.73 -3.44
C LEU A 267 2.06 -21.19 -3.18
N ASP A 268 3.07 -22.04 -3.08
CA ASP A 268 2.89 -23.50 -3.01
C ASP A 268 2.57 -23.95 -1.59
N THR A 269 3.17 -23.30 -0.59
CA THR A 269 2.93 -23.61 0.81
C THR A 269 2.96 -22.31 1.61
N TYR A 270 1.96 -22.13 2.47
CA TYR A 270 1.99 -21.12 3.51
C TYR A 270 1.31 -21.64 4.77
N ARG A 271 2.10 -21.75 5.83
CA ARG A 271 1.63 -22.17 7.13
C ARG A 271 2.09 -21.17 8.17
N LYS A 272 1.12 -20.63 8.93
CA LYS A 272 1.41 -19.84 10.13
C LYS A 272 1.84 -20.78 11.24
N GLU A 273 2.76 -20.32 12.08
CA GLU A 273 3.17 -21.06 13.27
C GLU A 273 1.95 -21.33 14.17
N THR A 274 1.76 -22.60 14.51
CA THR A 274 0.64 -23.06 15.36
C THR A 274 1.14 -24.20 16.23
N GLY A 275 0.94 -24.11 17.55
CA GLY A 275 1.20 -25.24 18.46
C GLY A 275 2.62 -25.81 18.43
N GLY A 276 3.64 -24.96 18.27
CA GLY A 276 5.05 -25.37 18.21
C GLY A 276 5.53 -25.86 16.83
N GLN A 277 4.65 -25.93 15.83
CA GLN A 277 5.04 -26.16 14.44
C GLN A 277 5.57 -24.85 13.82
N PRO A 278 6.71 -24.88 13.10
CA PRO A 278 7.24 -23.69 12.45
C PRO A 278 6.27 -23.09 11.44
N ALA A 279 6.40 -21.78 11.23
CA ALA A 279 5.88 -21.16 10.03
C ALA A 279 6.72 -21.61 8.82
N VAL A 280 6.05 -21.95 7.73
CA VAL A 280 6.69 -22.39 6.49
C VAL A 280 6.09 -21.60 5.35
N ILE A 281 6.95 -21.18 4.42
CA ILE A 281 6.52 -20.61 3.14
C ILE A 281 7.35 -21.21 2.01
N SER A 282 6.69 -21.57 0.92
CA SER A 282 7.32 -21.92 -0.35
C SER A 282 6.67 -21.13 -1.47
N VAL A 283 7.49 -20.42 -2.24
CA VAL A 283 7.04 -19.56 -3.34
C VAL A 283 7.89 -19.80 -4.57
N GLY A 284 7.25 -20.13 -5.68
CA GLY A 284 7.83 -20.00 -7.02
C GLY A 284 7.53 -18.63 -7.60
N ALA A 285 8.53 -17.89 -8.05
CA ALA A 285 8.35 -16.60 -8.71
C ALA A 285 9.08 -16.55 -10.05
N ARG A 286 8.46 -15.89 -11.04
CA ARG A 286 8.99 -15.72 -12.40
C ARG A 286 8.88 -14.26 -12.80
N LEU A 287 9.93 -13.78 -13.45
CA LEU A 287 9.96 -12.48 -14.11
C LEU A 287 9.93 -12.71 -15.62
N LEU A 288 8.94 -12.11 -16.27
CA LEU A 288 8.73 -12.21 -17.71
C LEU A 288 9.03 -10.86 -18.35
N ASP A 289 9.76 -10.87 -19.47
CA ASP A 289 9.98 -9.71 -20.32
C ASP A 289 8.87 -9.65 -21.38
N THR A 290 8.10 -8.55 -21.36
CA THR A 290 6.94 -8.39 -22.26
C THR A 290 7.34 -8.07 -23.69
N ARG A 291 8.57 -7.63 -23.94
CA ARG A 291 9.08 -7.32 -25.29
C ARG A 291 9.67 -8.55 -25.95
N ALA A 292 10.46 -9.30 -25.20
CA ALA A 292 11.15 -10.50 -25.69
C ALA A 292 10.34 -11.81 -25.53
N HIS A 293 9.16 -11.74 -24.90
CA HIS A 293 8.28 -12.89 -24.61
C HIS A 293 9.03 -14.05 -23.93
N ARG A 294 9.94 -13.73 -23.01
CA ARG A 294 10.80 -14.72 -22.36
C ARG A 294 10.79 -14.58 -20.85
N VAL A 295 11.04 -15.70 -20.19
CA VAL A 295 11.32 -15.72 -18.75
C VAL A 295 12.76 -15.22 -18.55
N THR A 296 12.93 -14.07 -17.93
CA THR A 296 14.26 -13.50 -17.62
C THR A 296 14.80 -13.95 -16.27
N GLY A 297 13.92 -14.42 -15.39
CA GLY A 297 14.29 -15.01 -14.13
C GLY A 297 13.21 -15.94 -13.61
N ALA A 298 13.62 -17.05 -13.02
CA ALA A 298 12.76 -17.93 -12.26
C ALA A 298 13.49 -18.31 -10.98
N ILE A 299 12.79 -18.24 -9.86
CA ILE A 299 13.34 -18.54 -8.54
C ILE A 299 12.30 -19.27 -7.71
N GLU A 300 12.82 -20.05 -6.79
CA GLU A 300 12.04 -20.64 -5.71
C GLU A 300 12.62 -20.16 -4.40
N VAL A 301 11.74 -19.76 -3.48
CA VAL A 301 12.09 -19.35 -2.13
C VAL A 301 11.30 -20.19 -1.15
N CYS A 302 12.02 -21.07 -0.46
CA CYS A 302 11.50 -21.82 0.67
C CYS A 302 12.13 -21.27 1.96
N LYS A 303 11.28 -20.93 2.92
CA LYS A 303 11.71 -20.51 4.26
C LYS A 303 10.91 -21.24 5.32
N THR A 304 11.62 -21.58 6.38
CA THR A 304 11.06 -22.09 7.62
C THR A 304 11.49 -21.16 8.74
N ALA A 305 10.55 -20.72 9.55
CA ALA A 305 10.80 -19.87 10.68
C ALA A 305 10.09 -20.42 11.92
N HIS A 306 10.85 -20.54 13.01
CA HIS A 306 10.31 -20.86 14.32
C HIS A 306 10.25 -19.56 15.14
N GLN A 307 9.28 -19.42 16.05
CA GLN A 307 9.50 -18.54 17.19
C GLN A 307 10.69 -19.12 17.97
N GLY A 308 11.85 -18.47 17.84
CA GLY A 308 13.08 -19.00 18.41
C GLY A 308 12.92 -19.35 19.89
N THR A 309 13.40 -20.51 20.29
CA THR A 309 13.71 -20.88 21.67
C THR A 309 15.05 -20.22 22.03
N GLY A 310 15.01 -18.95 22.45
CA GLY A 310 16.18 -18.28 23.02
C GLY A 310 15.89 -17.91 24.46
N VAL A 311 16.86 -18.11 25.35
CA VAL A 311 16.76 -17.95 26.82
C VAL A 311 16.18 -16.60 27.27
N LEU A 312 16.17 -15.58 26.39
CA LEU A 312 15.70 -14.22 26.72
C LEU A 312 14.62 -13.62 25.79
N ALA A 313 14.32 -14.25 24.64
CA ALA A 313 13.31 -13.84 23.63
C ALA A 313 12.86 -12.35 23.63
N THR A 314 13.81 -11.40 23.55
CA THR A 314 13.54 -9.95 23.52
C THR A 314 13.47 -9.44 22.07
N GLY A 315 12.55 -8.52 21.79
CA GLY A 315 12.54 -7.74 20.54
C GLY A 315 12.22 -8.48 19.23
N ARG A 316 11.56 -9.65 19.26
CA ARG A 316 11.45 -10.53 18.08
C ARG A 316 10.25 -10.19 17.20
N ALA A 317 10.46 -10.14 15.89
CA ALA A 317 9.39 -9.90 14.92
C ALA A 317 8.40 -11.07 14.88
N TYR A 318 7.12 -10.75 14.65
CA TYR A 318 6.08 -11.74 14.38
C TYR A 318 6.50 -12.66 13.23
N VAL A 319 6.50 -13.97 13.48
CA VAL A 319 7.09 -14.97 12.58
C VAL A 319 6.36 -15.00 11.23
N GLY A 320 5.03 -14.85 11.21
CA GLY A 320 4.23 -14.83 9.98
C GLY A 320 4.48 -13.61 9.07
N ASP A 321 4.67 -12.42 9.63
CA ASP A 321 5.04 -11.20 8.88
C ASP A 321 6.48 -11.30 8.38
N SER A 322 7.38 -11.68 9.28
CA SER A 322 8.81 -11.70 8.97
C SER A 322 9.12 -12.70 7.85
N ILE A 323 8.48 -13.87 7.82
CA ILE A 323 8.74 -14.87 6.80
C ILE A 323 8.27 -14.41 5.41
N LEU A 324 7.09 -13.80 5.32
CA LEU A 324 6.54 -13.25 4.06
C LEU A 324 7.38 -12.06 3.58
N ARG A 325 7.75 -11.15 4.48
CA ARG A 325 8.60 -10.00 4.16
C ARG A 325 9.98 -10.43 3.67
N HIS A 326 10.61 -11.39 4.36
CA HIS A 326 11.91 -11.91 3.93
C HIS A 326 11.82 -12.68 2.60
N ALA A 327 10.75 -13.45 2.38
CA ALA A 327 10.52 -14.12 1.10
C ALA A 327 10.37 -13.10 -0.03
N ALA A 328 9.56 -12.04 0.16
CA ALA A 328 9.41 -10.98 -0.83
C ALA A 328 10.72 -10.24 -1.12
N ALA A 329 11.49 -9.90 -0.09
CA ALA A 329 12.80 -9.25 -0.24
C ALA A 329 13.78 -10.11 -1.03
N GLU A 330 13.86 -11.40 -0.70
CA GLU A 330 14.72 -12.36 -1.40
C GLU A 330 14.27 -12.58 -2.85
N ILE A 331 12.95 -12.59 -3.10
CA ILE A 331 12.41 -12.72 -4.46
C ILE A 331 12.87 -11.56 -5.33
N VAL A 332 12.67 -10.33 -4.85
CA VAL A 332 13.07 -9.12 -5.56
C VAL A 332 14.59 -9.11 -5.75
N GLU A 333 15.36 -9.33 -4.69
CA GLU A 333 16.81 -9.32 -4.74
C GLU A 333 17.37 -10.32 -5.77
N LYS A 334 16.92 -11.57 -5.72
CA LYS A 334 17.40 -12.62 -6.64
C LYS A 334 16.98 -12.34 -8.08
N LEU A 335 15.72 -11.96 -8.33
CA LEU A 335 15.25 -11.68 -9.69
C LEU A 335 15.99 -10.51 -10.34
N TYR A 336 16.27 -9.44 -9.60
CA TYR A 336 17.02 -8.30 -10.15
C TYR A 336 18.50 -8.62 -10.36
N LYS A 337 19.13 -9.41 -9.48
CA LYS A 337 20.51 -9.88 -9.69
C LYS A 337 20.61 -10.74 -10.95
N THR A 338 19.72 -11.71 -11.10
CA THR A 338 19.68 -12.59 -12.28
C THR A 338 19.48 -11.77 -13.56
N THR A 339 18.53 -10.82 -13.55
CA THR A 339 18.25 -9.99 -14.74
C THR A 339 19.44 -9.11 -15.13
N ARG A 340 20.11 -8.47 -14.17
CA ARG A 340 21.32 -7.66 -14.47
C ARG A 340 22.45 -8.48 -15.07
N SER A 341 22.66 -9.70 -14.57
CA SER A 341 23.67 -10.60 -15.14
C SER A 341 23.35 -10.97 -16.60
N PHE A 342 22.06 -11.09 -16.96
CA PHE A 342 21.64 -11.32 -18.34
C PHE A 342 21.74 -10.08 -19.24
N THR A 343 21.45 -8.88 -18.71
CA THR A 343 21.59 -7.64 -19.50
C THR A 343 23.05 -7.35 -19.83
N VAL A 344 23.96 -7.51 -18.86
CA VAL A 344 25.41 -7.28 -19.07
C VAL A 344 26.02 -8.32 -20.01
N ALA A 345 25.58 -9.58 -19.96
CA ALA A 345 26.08 -10.63 -20.86
C ALA A 345 25.71 -10.41 -22.33
N ASN A 346 24.56 -9.76 -22.60
CA ASN A 346 24.10 -9.49 -23.95
C ASN A 346 24.68 -8.20 -24.57
N ASP A 347 25.06 -7.21 -23.75
CA ASP A 347 25.74 -5.99 -24.21
C ASP A 347 27.21 -6.20 -24.62
N THR A 348 27.81 -7.35 -24.27
CA THR A 348 29.20 -7.69 -24.65
C THR A 348 29.31 -8.49 -25.95
N SER A 349 28.23 -8.55 -26.73
CA SER A 349 28.11 -9.35 -27.96
C SER A 349 27.73 -8.55 -29.21
N GLU A 350 27.95 -7.23 -29.21
CA GLU A 350 27.94 -6.39 -30.42
C GLU A 350 29.36 -5.96 -30.84
#